data_AF-A0A2V9FV15-F1
#
_entry.id   AF-A0A2V9FV15-F1
#
_cell.length_a   1.000
_cell.length_b   1.000
_cell.length_c   1.000
_cell.angle_alpha   90.00
_cell.angle_beta   90.00
_cell.angle_gamma   90.00
#
_symmetry.space_group_name_H-M   'P 1'
#
loop_
_entity.id
_entity.type
_entity.pdbx_description
1 polymer ?
#
loop_
_entity_poly.entity_id
_entity_poly.type
_entity_poly.pdbx_seq_one_letter_code
_entity_poly.pdbx_strand_id
1 'polypeptide(L)'
;TGALDLAIFCSDAPASAAAVFTQNLVVAAPVLISKEHLRASKGRMRAVVVNAGNANCATGSAGRVAAERTVAEAAKRLGCAPQEL
;
A
#
# COMPACT_ATOMS: atom_id res chain seq x y z
N THR A 1 22.98 1.00 8.50
CA THR A 1 22.63 0.35 9.78
C THR A 1 22.07 -1.06 9.61
N GLY A 2 21.73 -1.55 8.41
CA GLY A 2 21.36 -2.97 8.19
C GLY A 2 20.09 -3.42 8.93
N ALA A 3 19.32 -2.47 9.47
CA ALA A 3 18.06 -2.74 10.14
C ALA A 3 17.00 -3.15 9.11
N LEU A 4 16.07 -4.01 9.53
CA LEU A 4 14.92 -4.39 8.71
C LEU A 4 14.04 -3.16 8.46
N ASP A 5 13.68 -2.93 7.19
CA ASP A 5 12.96 -1.74 6.73
C ASP A 5 11.79 -2.05 5.80
N LEU A 6 11.46 -3.33 5.58
CA LEU A 6 10.34 -3.77 4.75
C LEU A 6 9.57 -4.89 5.45
N ALA A 7 8.25 -4.77 5.48
CA ALA A 7 7.34 -5.76 6.04
C ALA A 7 6.10 -5.94 5.17
N ILE A 8 5.53 -7.13 5.20
CA ILE A 8 4.24 -7.45 4.59
C ILE A 8 3.39 -8.15 5.64
N PHE A 9 2.21 -7.60 5.93
CA PHE A 9 1.17 -8.27 6.71
C PHE A 9 0.17 -8.86 5.73
N CYS A 10 -0.08 -10.17 5.78
CA CYS A 10 -0.99 -10.82 4.85
C CYS A 10 -2.01 -11.69 5.57
N SER A 11 -3.16 -11.85 4.93
CA SER A 11 -4.21 -12.79 5.29
C SER A 11 -4.27 -13.89 4.23
N ASP A 12 -4.42 -15.14 4.68
CA ASP A 12 -4.53 -16.31 3.80
C ASP A 12 -5.80 -16.25 2.93
N ALA A 13 -6.83 -15.51 3.38
CA ALA A 13 -8.06 -15.27 2.64
C ALA A 13 -8.43 -13.77 2.62
N PRO A 14 -9.29 -13.32 1.68
CA PRO A 14 -9.77 -11.93 1.68
C PRO A 14 -10.44 -11.56 3.01
N ALA A 15 -9.95 -10.50 3.64
CA ALA A 15 -10.39 -10.02 4.94
C ALA A 15 -11.16 -8.71 4.79
N SER A 16 -12.18 -8.51 5.64
CA SER A 16 -12.85 -7.21 5.73
C SER A 16 -11.91 -6.20 6.37
N ALA A 17 -11.80 -5.01 5.77
CA ALA A 17 -10.87 -3.97 6.17
C ALA A 17 -11.55 -2.60 6.25
N ALA A 18 -11.07 -1.80 7.19
CA ALA A 18 -11.37 -0.38 7.30
C ALA A 18 -10.07 0.35 7.62
N ALA A 19 -9.93 1.58 7.11
CA ALA A 19 -8.75 2.39 7.36
C ALA A 19 -9.12 3.87 7.49
N VAL A 20 -8.40 4.55 8.38
CA VAL A 20 -8.37 6.01 8.46
C VAL A 20 -7.02 6.49 7.97
N PHE A 21 -7.00 7.67 7.37
CA PHE A 21 -5.81 8.23 6.75
C PHE A 21 -5.59 9.66 7.23
N THR A 22 -4.37 10.17 7.04
CA THR A 22 -4.04 11.55 7.39
C THR A 22 -4.98 12.56 6.71
N GLN A 23 -5.25 13.65 7.44
CA GLN A 23 -5.97 14.84 6.96
C GLN A 23 -5.03 15.97 6.52
N ASN A 24 -3.71 15.74 6.56
CA ASN A 24 -2.72 16.72 6.09
C ASN A 24 -2.94 17.02 4.59
N LEU A 25 -2.67 18.26 4.18
CA LEU A 25 -2.67 18.68 2.78
C LEU A 25 -1.54 18.02 1.98
N VAL A 26 -0.39 17.79 2.62
CA VAL A 26 0.74 17.07 2.03
C VAL A 26 0.56 15.58 2.29
N VAL A 27 0.09 14.86 1.27
CA VAL A 27 -0.22 13.43 1.35
C VAL A 27 0.77 12.63 0.53
N ALA A 28 1.34 11.57 1.13
CA ALA A 28 2.25 10.67 0.44
C ALA A 28 1.52 9.86 -0.65
N ALA A 29 2.21 9.54 -1.74
CA ALA A 29 1.68 8.71 -2.82
C ALA A 29 1.05 7.38 -2.35
N PRO A 30 1.67 6.59 -1.43
CA PRO A 30 1.06 5.34 -0.97
C PRO A 30 -0.29 5.53 -0.26
N VAL A 31 -0.50 6.65 0.45
CA VAL A 31 -1.77 6.91 1.13
C VAL A 31 -2.91 7.11 0.14
N LEU A 32 -2.64 7.77 -1.00
CA LEU A 32 -3.62 7.95 -2.06
C LEU A 32 -4.00 6.62 -2.70
N ILE A 33 -3.01 5.78 -3.00
CA ILE A 33 -3.22 4.45 -3.58
C ILE A 33 -4.01 3.55 -2.61
N SER A 34 -3.64 3.49 -1.33
CA SER A 34 -4.38 2.69 -0.35
C SER A 34 -5.85 3.13 -0.20
N LYS A 35 -6.15 4.44 -0.30
CA LYS A 35 -7.53 4.95 -0.34
C LYS A 35 -8.28 4.47 -1.59
N GLU A 36 -7.63 4.54 -2.75
CA GLU A 36 -8.20 4.09 -4.03
C GLU A 36 -8.50 2.58 -4.00
N HIS A 37 -7.54 1.78 -3.52
CA HIS A 37 -7.65 0.32 -3.43
C HIS A 37 -8.74 -0.13 -2.46
N LEU A 38 -8.77 0.42 -1.23
CA LEU A 38 -9.81 0.10 -0.25
C LEU A 38 -11.22 0.39 -0.78
N ARG A 39 -11.39 1.46 -1.56
CA ARG A 39 -12.66 1.79 -2.23
C ARG A 39 -12.97 0.82 -3.36
N ALA A 40 -11.99 0.55 -4.24
CA ALA A 40 -12.16 -0.35 -5.38
C ALA A 40 -12.50 -1.78 -4.95
N SER A 41 -11.89 -2.26 -3.87
CA SER A 41 -12.14 -3.59 -3.31
C SER A 41 -13.40 -3.69 -2.45
N LYS A 42 -14.12 -2.56 -2.25
CA LYS A 42 -15.29 -2.48 -1.36
C LYS A 42 -14.99 -2.95 0.07
N GLY A 43 -13.82 -2.58 0.58
CA GLY A 43 -13.40 -2.92 1.95
C GLY A 43 -12.90 -4.36 2.11
N ARG A 44 -12.42 -5.00 1.04
CA ARG A 44 -11.85 -6.37 1.09
C ARG A 44 -10.37 -6.33 0.74
N MET A 45 -9.51 -6.66 1.69
CA MET A 45 -8.06 -6.60 1.52
C MET A 45 -7.41 -7.95 1.84
N ARG A 46 -6.21 -8.17 1.32
CA ARG A 46 -5.38 -9.37 1.49
C ARG A 46 -4.07 -9.07 2.20
N ALA A 47 -3.49 -7.90 1.98
CA ALA A 47 -2.23 -7.56 2.63
C ALA A 47 -2.03 -6.05 2.78
N VAL A 48 -1.00 -5.68 3.54
CA VAL A 48 -0.45 -4.32 3.60
C VAL A 48 1.06 -4.43 3.49
N VAL A 49 1.65 -3.69 2.56
CA VAL A 49 3.11 -3.58 2.40
C VAL A 49 3.58 -2.28 3.05
N VAL A 50 4.57 -2.37 3.93
CA VAL A 50 5.08 -1.23 4.68
C VAL A 50 6.59 -1.17 4.54
N ASN A 51 7.12 -0.01 4.17
CA ASN A 51 8.55 0.28 4.22
C ASN A 51 8.85 1.36 5.27
N ALA A 52 10.06 1.35 5.81
CA ALA A 52 10.59 2.34 6.75
C ALA A 52 11.76 3.12 6.12
N GLY A 53 12.15 4.24 6.75
CA GLY A 53 13.27 5.09 6.30
C GLY A 53 12.98 5.99 5.10
N ASN A 54 11.90 5.76 4.34
CA ASN A 54 11.46 6.63 3.25
C ASN A 54 9.93 6.68 3.18
N ALA A 55 9.35 7.86 3.37
CA ALA A 55 7.90 8.05 3.35
C ALA A 55 7.26 8.05 1.95
N ASN A 56 8.06 8.17 0.89
CA ASN A 56 7.60 8.40 -0.48
C ASN A 56 6.56 9.55 -0.56
N CYS A 57 6.91 10.68 0.05
CA CYS A 57 6.08 11.88 0.15
C CYS A 57 6.70 13.04 -0.63
N ALA A 58 5.88 13.85 -1.30
CA ALA A 58 6.32 14.95 -2.15
C ALA A 58 7.29 14.54 -3.29
N THR A 59 7.16 13.31 -3.78
CA THR A 59 8.01 12.69 -4.82
C THR A 59 7.42 12.74 -6.24
N GLY A 60 6.27 13.42 -6.41
CA GLY A 60 5.62 13.59 -7.71
C GLY A 60 5.16 12.28 -8.36
N SER A 61 5.09 12.28 -9.69
CA SER A 61 4.63 11.12 -10.48
C SER A 61 5.54 9.90 -10.32
N ALA A 62 6.85 10.10 -10.19
CA ALA A 62 7.80 9.02 -9.97
C ALA A 62 7.50 8.24 -8.68
N GLY A 63 7.15 8.96 -7.60
CA GLY A 63 6.75 8.35 -6.33
C GLY A 63 5.48 7.51 -6.43
N ARG A 64 4.49 7.99 -7.20
CA ARG A 64 3.26 7.24 -7.47
C ARG A 64 3.56 5.95 -8.24
N VAL A 65 4.32 6.03 -9.32
CA VAL A 65 4.71 4.85 -10.12
C VAL A 65 5.49 3.84 -9.28
N ALA A 66 6.39 4.30 -8.41
CA ALA A 66 7.14 3.41 -7.52
C ALA A 66 6.22 2.68 -6.52
N ALA A 67 5.23 3.37 -5.95
CA ALA A 67 4.26 2.76 -5.04
C ALA A 67 3.35 1.76 -5.76
N GLU A 68 2.84 2.10 -6.95
CA GLU A 68 2.03 1.19 -7.78
C GLU A 68 2.81 -0.07 -8.16
N ARG A 69 4.09 0.05 -8.52
CA ARG A 69 4.98 -1.09 -8.81
C ARG A 69 5.20 -1.97 -7.58
N THR A 70 5.39 -1.36 -6.41
CA THR A 70 5.57 -2.10 -5.15
C THR A 70 4.34 -2.94 -4.84
N VAL A 71 3.14 -2.35 -4.97
CA VAL A 71 1.88 -3.06 -4.78
C VAL A 71 1.69 -4.17 -5.82
N ALA A 72 1.94 -3.88 -7.10
CA ALA A 72 1.79 -4.87 -8.17
C ALA A 72 2.70 -6.09 -7.95
N GLU A 73 3.95 -5.88 -7.56
CA GLU A 73 4.91 -6.97 -7.31
C GLU A 73 4.54 -7.77 -6.05
N ALA A 74 4.10 -7.10 -4.99
CA ALA A 74 3.61 -7.79 -3.79
C ALA A 74 2.35 -8.62 -4.07
N ALA A 75 1.38 -8.06 -4.79
CA ALA A 75 0.15 -8.74 -5.18
C ALA A 75 0.43 -9.99 -6.03
N LYS A 76 1.36 -9.87 -6.99
CA LYS A 76 1.82 -11.00 -7.81
C LYS A 76 2.40 -12.12 -6.95
N ARG A 77 3.22 -11.81 -5.95
CA ARG A 77 3.83 -12.81 -5.04
C ARG A 77 2.81 -13.45 -4.09
N LEU A 78 1.76 -12.71 -3.73
CA LEU A 78 0.70 -13.18 -2.84
C LEU A 78 -0.47 -13.84 -3.56
N GLY A 79 -0.51 -13.79 -4.90
CA GLY A 79 -1.57 -14.37 -5.71
C GLY A 79 -2.93 -13.68 -5.53
N CYS A 80 -2.92 -12.36 -5.37
CA CYS A 80 -4.13 -11.54 -5.22
C CYS A 80 -4.15 -10.34 -6.18
N ALA A 81 -5.27 -9.64 -6.25
CA ALA A 81 -5.38 -8.44 -7.07
C ALA A 81 -4.63 -7.27 -6.41
N PRO A 82 -3.99 -6.37 -7.18
CA PRO A 82 -3.32 -5.18 -6.62
C PRO A 82 -4.23 -4.32 -5.74
N GLN A 83 -5.53 -4.25 -6.06
CA GLN A 83 -6.53 -3.50 -5.30
C GLN A 83 -6.88 -4.12 -3.95
N GLU A 84 -6.43 -5.34 -3.67
CA GLU A 84 -6.54 -5.99 -2.36
C GLU A 84 -5.35 -5.65 -1.43
N LEU A 85 -4.44 -4.75 -1.83
CA LEU A 85 -3.30 -4.29 -1.03
C LEU A 85 -3.36 -2.79 -0.73
#